data_AF-A0A2I0FJL1-F1
#
_entry.id   AF-A0A2I0FJL1-F1
#
_cell.length_a   1.000
_cell.length_b   1.000
_cell.length_c   1.000
_cell.angle_alpha   90.00
_cell.angle_beta   90.00
_cell.angle_gamma   90.00
#
_symmetry.space_group_name_H-M   'P 1'
#
loop_
_entity.id
_entity.type
_entity.pdbx_description
1 polymer ?
#
loop_
_entity_poly.entity_id
_entity_poly.type
_entity_poly.pdbx_seq_one_letter_code
_entity_poly.pdbx_strand_id
1 'polypeptide(L)'
;MDINPSGLSLNFKKSMVELLVEVHSDLKNDYLRNNSFLSANGVHFYKWDKLNTSCLNGEVEDVIAFLNKRSNWDFVTLFEPISGTLVSLMNENNLDKKAMDYGKTKQPHYIHAFSNFNPSMGKMPSGYPMNFQEELLPLSEDEEWARKTLKLQIELVGNRFKEVKQHVVVGFKIQHNTIAKVTCTKYSQEMLKLAEEDWSEFINLPYLDESVGNTGNLITLKQPTPPTPPANVASLSKKNNIIKLRKKYKSSNSDED
;
A
#
# COMPACT_ATOMS: atom_id res chain seq x y z
N MET A 1 28.47 3.91 -8.60
CA MET A 1 27.40 4.92 -8.66
C MET A 1 26.11 4.18 -8.40
N ASP A 2 25.59 4.27 -7.18
CA ASP A 2 24.34 3.63 -6.83
C ASP A 2 23.21 4.39 -7.52
N ILE A 3 22.74 3.84 -8.63
CA ILE A 3 21.60 4.38 -9.37
C ILE A 3 20.39 4.10 -8.49
N ASN A 4 19.92 5.09 -7.73
CA ASN A 4 18.67 5.07 -6.97
C ASN A 4 17.52 4.71 -7.94
N PRO A 5 17.05 3.44 -7.97
CA PRO A 5 16.21 2.98 -9.07
C PRO A 5 14.82 3.63 -9.09
N SER A 6 14.38 4.18 -7.95
CA SER A 6 13.16 4.97 -7.82
C SER A 6 13.32 6.45 -8.20
N GLY A 7 14.55 7.00 -8.15
CA GLY A 7 14.79 8.44 -8.34
C GLY A 7 14.25 9.34 -7.22
N LEU A 8 13.76 8.76 -6.11
CA LEU A 8 13.14 9.49 -5.00
C LEU A 8 14.16 9.97 -3.97
N SER A 9 13.96 11.17 -3.41
CA SER A 9 14.86 11.76 -2.42
C SER A 9 14.87 10.99 -1.10
N LEU A 10 15.94 11.11 -0.31
CA LEU A 10 16.01 10.50 1.02
C LEU A 10 14.93 11.07 1.96
N ASN A 11 14.66 12.37 1.85
CA ASN A 11 13.65 13.08 2.63
C ASN A 11 12.23 12.55 2.37
N PHE A 12 11.89 12.32 1.10
CA PHE A 12 10.64 11.66 0.73
C PHE A 12 10.53 10.27 1.37
N LYS A 13 11.59 9.45 1.26
CA LYS A 13 11.59 8.08 1.81
C LYS A 13 11.36 8.08 3.31
N LYS A 14 12.05 8.96 4.05
CA LYS A 14 11.91 9.07 5.51
C LYS A 14 10.52 9.55 5.90
N SER A 15 10.08 10.69 5.38
CA SER A 15 8.75 11.25 5.72
C SER A 15 7.60 10.31 5.36
N MET A 16 7.69 9.59 4.24
CA MET A 16 6.71 8.56 3.86
C MET A 16 6.65 7.41 4.87
N VAL A 17 7.81 6.87 5.28
CA VAL A 17 7.86 5.76 6.24
C VAL A 17 7.37 6.21 7.62
N GLU A 18 7.79 7.40 8.07
CA GLU A 18 7.33 8.00 9.32
C GLU A 18 5.81 8.15 9.35
N LEU A 19 5.22 8.71 8.28
CA LEU A 19 3.78 8.85 8.15
C LEU A 19 3.07 7.49 8.16
N LEU A 20 3.60 6.49 7.45
CA LEU A 20 3.03 5.14 7.43
C LEU A 20 3.05 4.52 8.83
N VAL A 21 4.15 4.67 9.57
CA VAL A 21 4.28 4.19 10.95
C VAL A 21 3.28 4.91 11.86
N GLU A 22 3.21 6.23 11.80
CA GLU A 22 2.31 7.03 12.63
C GLU A 22 0.83 6.65 12.39
N VAL A 23 0.40 6.62 11.12
CA VAL A 23 -0.98 6.28 10.76
C VAL A 23 -1.35 4.85 11.18
N HIS A 24 -0.39 3.94 11.23
CA HIS A 24 -0.68 2.56 11.61
C HIS A 24 -0.52 2.30 13.11
N SER A 25 0.23 3.13 13.83
CA SER A 25 0.38 3.09 15.28
C SER A 25 -0.92 3.51 16.00
N ASP A 26 -1.41 2.62 16.87
CA ASP A 26 -2.48 2.82 17.87
C ASP A 26 -3.79 3.59 17.54
N LEU A 27 -4.05 3.93 16.27
CA LEU A 27 -5.29 4.61 15.85
C LEU A 27 -6.57 3.81 16.09
N LYS A 28 -6.47 2.52 16.42
CA LYS A 28 -7.64 1.72 16.76
C LYS A 28 -8.35 2.30 17.99
N ASN A 29 -7.58 2.69 19.01
CA ASN A 29 -8.17 3.23 20.23
C ASN A 29 -8.77 4.61 19.98
N ASP A 30 -8.09 5.46 19.23
CA ASP A 30 -8.59 6.79 18.86
C ASP A 30 -9.85 6.69 18.00
N TYR A 31 -9.88 5.79 17.02
CA TYR A 31 -11.06 5.54 16.19
C TYR A 31 -12.28 5.15 17.03
N LEU A 32 -12.10 4.24 18.00
CA LEU A 32 -13.19 3.79 18.88
C LEU A 32 -13.65 4.92 19.80
N ARG A 33 -12.70 5.64 20.42
CA ARG A 33 -12.99 6.72 21.38
C ARG A 33 -13.66 7.92 20.74
N ASN A 34 -13.09 8.43 19.65
CA ASN A 34 -13.55 9.67 19.00
C ASN A 34 -14.94 9.52 18.38
N ASN A 35 -15.33 8.30 18.01
CA ASN A 35 -16.63 8.03 17.39
C ASN A 35 -17.62 7.31 18.32
N SER A 36 -17.23 7.04 19.57
CA SER A 36 -18.04 6.25 20.52
C SER A 36 -18.47 4.88 19.98
N PHE A 37 -17.60 4.23 19.20
CA PHE A 37 -17.89 2.94 18.59
C PHE A 37 -17.56 1.77 19.53
N LEU A 38 -18.39 0.73 19.50
CA LEU A 38 -18.18 -0.52 20.25
C LEU A 38 -17.35 -1.57 19.48
N SER A 39 -17.14 -1.36 18.18
CA SER A 39 -16.42 -2.29 17.30
C SER A 39 -15.46 -1.53 16.39
N ALA A 40 -14.34 -2.15 16.04
CA ALA A 40 -13.34 -1.57 15.14
C ALA A 40 -13.67 -1.79 13.65
N ASN A 41 -14.93 -2.08 13.33
CA ASN A 41 -15.39 -2.20 11.95
C ASN A 41 -15.18 -0.85 11.27
N GLY A 42 -14.43 -0.85 10.15
CA GLY A 42 -14.11 0.38 9.41
C GLY A 42 -12.80 1.07 9.81
N VAL A 43 -12.08 0.61 10.84
CA VAL A 43 -10.77 1.20 11.22
C VAL A 43 -9.77 1.24 10.07
N HIS A 44 -9.85 0.26 9.16
CA HIS A 44 -9.03 0.23 7.94
C HIS A 44 -9.32 1.43 7.03
N PHE A 45 -10.59 1.81 6.84
CA PHE A 45 -10.96 2.99 6.04
C PHE A 45 -10.49 4.27 6.72
N TYR A 46 -10.67 4.36 8.04
CA TYR A 46 -10.16 5.49 8.82
C TYR A 46 -8.65 5.68 8.67
N LYS A 47 -7.87 4.58 8.69
CA LYS A 47 -6.42 4.62 8.44
C LYS A 47 -6.08 5.14 7.04
N TRP A 48 -6.79 4.68 6.01
CA TRP A 48 -6.61 5.18 4.64
C TRP A 48 -6.97 6.65 4.50
N ASP A 49 -8.06 7.10 5.13
CA ASP A 49 -8.46 8.50 5.11
C ASP A 49 -7.43 9.39 5.82
N LYS A 50 -6.89 8.95 6.97
CA LYS A 50 -5.80 9.67 7.65
C LYS A 50 -4.57 9.76 6.75
N LEU A 51 -4.14 8.64 6.17
CA LEU A 51 -2.99 8.61 5.25
C LEU A 51 -3.17 9.55 4.05
N ASN A 52 -4.34 9.50 3.41
CA ASN A 52 -4.66 10.38 2.29
C ASN A 52 -4.65 11.85 2.72
N THR A 53 -5.25 12.16 3.87
CA THR A 53 -5.35 13.52 4.41
C THR A 53 -3.97 14.09 4.74
N SER A 54 -3.13 13.33 5.43
CA SER A 54 -1.75 13.72 5.76
C SER A 54 -0.92 13.98 4.52
N CYS A 55 -1.02 13.12 3.50
CA CYS A 55 -0.35 13.35 2.22
C CYS A 55 -0.82 14.68 1.57
N LEU A 56 -2.13 14.95 1.56
CA LEU A 56 -2.69 16.17 0.97
C LEU A 56 -2.35 17.43 1.77
N ASN A 57 -2.13 17.30 3.08
CA ASN A 57 -1.68 18.39 3.96
C ASN A 57 -0.18 18.70 3.83
N GLY A 58 0.56 17.93 3.03
CA GLY A 58 1.99 18.15 2.81
C GLY A 58 2.91 17.58 3.90
N GLU A 59 2.46 16.57 4.64
CA GLU A 59 3.29 15.86 5.63
C GLU A 59 4.36 14.95 4.99
N VAL A 60 4.35 14.81 3.66
CA VAL A 60 5.36 14.09 2.90
C VAL A 60 6.18 15.08 2.09
N GLU A 61 7.50 15.05 2.26
CA GLU A 61 8.42 15.99 1.65
C GLU A 61 8.65 15.71 0.15
N ASP A 62 9.09 16.74 -0.58
CA ASP A 62 9.51 16.71 -1.99
C ASP A 62 8.46 16.24 -3.01
N VAL A 63 7.19 16.14 -2.62
CA VAL A 63 6.12 15.68 -3.51
C VAL A 63 4.91 16.60 -3.54
N ILE A 64 4.16 16.46 -4.63
CA ILE A 64 2.85 17.07 -4.81
C ILE A 64 1.81 15.94 -4.70
N ALA A 65 0.97 16.01 -3.67
CA ALA A 65 -0.14 15.08 -3.50
C ALA A 65 -1.39 15.55 -4.24
N PHE A 66 -2.11 14.60 -4.83
CA PHE A 66 -3.43 14.86 -5.43
C PHE A 66 -4.37 13.69 -5.20
N LEU A 67 -5.64 14.05 -5.01
CA LEU A 67 -6.72 13.10 -4.78
C LEU A 67 -7.26 12.61 -6.11
N ASN A 68 -7.24 11.29 -6.29
CA ASN A 68 -7.80 10.62 -7.44
C ASN A 68 -9.05 9.84 -7.05
N LYS A 69 -10.03 9.84 -7.96
CA LYS A 69 -11.26 9.09 -7.80
C LYS A 69 -11.33 7.99 -8.83
N ARG A 70 -11.62 6.77 -8.37
CA ARG A 70 -11.92 5.64 -9.25
C ARG A 70 -13.09 4.84 -8.70
N SER A 71 -14.18 4.86 -9.46
CA SER A 71 -15.44 4.27 -9.03
C SER A 71 -15.87 4.87 -7.67
N ASN A 72 -15.97 4.05 -6.62
CA ASN A 72 -16.36 4.49 -5.28
C ASN A 72 -15.16 4.70 -4.34
N TRP A 73 -13.93 4.68 -4.88
CA TRP A 73 -12.70 4.82 -4.09
C TRP A 73 -12.01 6.11 -4.41
N ASP A 74 -11.71 6.88 -3.37
CA ASP A 74 -10.80 8.00 -3.43
C ASP A 74 -9.43 7.54 -2.87
N PHE A 75 -8.36 7.92 -3.55
CA PHE A 75 -6.99 7.56 -3.18
C PHE A 75 -6.02 8.65 -3.57
N VAL A 76 -4.96 8.82 -2.78
CA VAL A 76 -3.93 9.80 -3.09
C VAL A 76 -2.87 9.20 -4.01
N THR A 77 -2.41 10.01 -4.94
CA THR A 77 -1.20 9.77 -5.73
C THR A 77 -0.24 10.91 -5.47
N LEU A 78 1.05 10.61 -5.43
CA LEU A 78 2.10 11.59 -5.15
C LEU A 78 2.95 11.75 -6.41
N PHE A 79 3.37 12.97 -6.69
CA PHE A 79 4.25 13.26 -7.82
C PHE A 79 5.50 13.98 -7.34
N GLU A 80 6.65 13.38 -7.60
CA GLU A 80 7.96 13.97 -7.33
C GLU A 80 8.43 14.69 -8.62
N PRO A 81 8.50 16.03 -8.62
CA PRO A 81 8.67 16.81 -9.85
C PRO A 81 10.08 16.77 -10.43
N ILE A 82 11.13 16.52 -9.63
CA ILE A 82 12.52 16.54 -10.10
C ILE A 82 12.80 15.34 -11.00
N SER A 83 12.48 14.15 -10.52
CA SER A 83 12.62 12.89 -11.26
C SER A 83 11.45 12.64 -12.21
N GLY A 84 10.30 13.30 -12.00
CA GLY A 84 9.07 13.04 -12.74
C GLY A 84 8.45 11.70 -12.36
N THR A 85 8.60 11.30 -11.09
CA THR A 85 8.14 10.00 -10.59
C THR A 85 6.75 10.11 -10.00
N LEU A 86 5.83 9.31 -10.54
CA LEU A 86 4.51 9.10 -9.98
C LEU A 86 4.56 7.98 -8.93
N VAL A 87 4.05 8.22 -7.74
CA VAL A 87 4.07 7.28 -6.62
C VAL A 87 2.64 6.93 -6.22
N SER A 88 2.36 5.62 -6.11
CA SER A 88 1.11 5.10 -5.56
C SER A 88 1.37 4.33 -4.27
N LEU A 89 0.45 4.40 -3.32
CA LEU A 89 0.53 3.68 -2.05
C LEU A 89 -0.35 2.43 -2.09
N MET A 90 0.14 1.29 -1.61
CA MET A 90 -0.65 0.06 -1.55
C MET A 90 -0.18 -0.87 -0.44
N ASN A 91 -1.11 -1.65 0.14
CA ASN A 91 -0.72 -2.78 0.97
C ASN A 91 -0.05 -3.88 0.11
N GLU A 92 1.09 -4.43 0.54
CA GLU A 92 1.87 -5.43 -0.21
C GLU A 92 1.02 -6.62 -0.67
N ASN A 93 0.14 -7.14 0.21
CA ASN A 93 -0.76 -8.26 -0.14
C ASN A 93 -1.77 -7.91 -1.24
N ASN A 94 -2.20 -6.63 -1.32
CA ASN A 94 -3.10 -6.17 -2.37
C ASN A 94 -2.33 -5.93 -3.67
N LEU A 95 -1.09 -5.44 -3.57
CA LEU A 95 -0.22 -5.22 -4.72
C LEU A 95 0.08 -6.51 -5.45
N ASP A 96 0.46 -7.56 -4.72
CA ASP A 96 0.73 -8.89 -5.30
C ASP A 96 -0.50 -9.45 -6.02
N LYS A 97 -1.68 -9.36 -5.39
CA LYS A 97 -2.94 -9.75 -6.02
C LYS A 97 -3.20 -8.95 -7.30
N LYS A 98 -2.96 -7.64 -7.28
CA LYS A 98 -3.21 -6.78 -8.44
C LYS A 98 -2.22 -7.02 -9.58
N ALA A 99 -0.98 -7.39 -9.28
CA ALA A 99 -0.03 -7.86 -10.29
C ALA A 99 -0.52 -9.17 -10.93
N MET A 100 -0.99 -10.14 -10.13
CA MET A 100 -1.55 -11.40 -10.63
C MET A 100 -2.85 -11.25 -11.43
N ASP A 101 -3.66 -10.22 -11.13
CA ASP A 101 -4.91 -9.91 -11.82
C ASP A 101 -4.70 -9.21 -13.18
N TYR A 102 -3.46 -8.91 -13.58
CA TYR A 102 -3.17 -8.24 -14.85
C TYR A 102 -3.78 -9.03 -16.01
N GLY A 103 -4.62 -8.36 -16.81
CA GLY A 103 -5.31 -8.99 -17.93
C GLY A 103 -6.49 -9.90 -17.63
N LYS A 104 -6.65 -10.33 -16.37
CA LYS A 104 -7.74 -11.22 -15.96
C LYS A 104 -9.07 -10.47 -15.79
N THR A 105 -9.04 -9.13 -15.79
CA THR A 105 -10.19 -8.27 -15.53
C THR A 105 -10.58 -7.46 -16.76
N LYS A 106 -11.87 -7.11 -16.91
CA LYS A 106 -12.36 -6.35 -18.08
C LYS A 106 -11.88 -4.89 -18.13
N GLN A 107 -11.43 -4.34 -17.00
CA GLN A 107 -11.05 -2.95 -16.84
C GLN A 107 -9.70 -2.86 -16.12
N PRO A 108 -8.71 -2.14 -16.68
CA PRO A 108 -7.37 -2.05 -16.11
C PRO A 108 -7.40 -1.42 -14.72
N HIS A 109 -6.60 -1.93 -13.79
CA HIS A 109 -6.40 -1.30 -12.49
C HIS A 109 -5.62 0.01 -12.63
N TYR A 110 -5.75 0.97 -11.71
CA TYR A 110 -4.97 2.22 -11.79
C TYR A 110 -3.46 1.94 -11.72
N ILE A 111 -3.05 0.89 -10.99
CA ILE A 111 -1.66 0.42 -10.99
C ILE A 111 -1.25 -0.08 -12.38
N HIS A 112 -2.10 -0.83 -13.08
CA HIS A 112 -1.82 -1.26 -14.46
C HIS A 112 -1.69 -0.04 -15.38
N ALA A 113 -2.57 0.95 -15.20
CA ALA A 113 -2.49 2.21 -15.93
C ALA A 113 -1.21 2.97 -15.65
N PHE A 114 -0.81 3.15 -14.40
CA PHE A 114 0.41 3.89 -14.09
C PHE A 114 1.68 3.13 -14.49
N SER A 115 1.69 1.80 -14.43
CA SER A 115 2.82 0.99 -14.90
C SER A 115 3.11 1.17 -16.40
N ASN A 116 2.16 1.65 -17.20
CA ASN A 116 2.41 2.00 -18.61
C ASN A 116 3.38 3.18 -18.80
N PHE A 117 3.68 3.97 -17.77
CA PHE A 117 4.76 4.96 -17.82
C PHE A 117 6.16 4.32 -17.82
N ASN A 118 6.27 3.06 -17.38
CA ASN A 118 7.52 2.33 -17.33
C ASN A 118 7.77 1.56 -18.65
N PRO A 119 9.01 1.18 -18.93
CA PRO A 119 9.33 0.38 -20.12
C PRO A 119 8.72 -1.03 -20.03
N SER A 120 8.36 -1.57 -21.20
CA SER A 120 8.08 -3.00 -21.36
C SER A 120 9.36 -3.83 -21.20
N MET A 121 9.22 -5.04 -20.67
CA MET A 121 10.34 -5.97 -20.48
C MET A 121 11.06 -6.34 -21.77
N GLY A 122 10.39 -6.31 -22.93
CA GLY A 122 11.01 -6.57 -24.23
C GLY A 122 12.12 -5.59 -24.63
N LYS A 123 12.34 -4.53 -23.84
CA LYS A 123 13.40 -3.53 -24.02
C LYS A 123 14.47 -3.55 -22.91
N MET A 124 14.43 -4.52 -21.98
CA MET A 124 15.37 -4.63 -20.86
C MET A 124 16.52 -5.62 -21.17
N PRO A 125 17.76 -5.35 -20.70
CA PRO A 125 18.89 -6.29 -20.87
C PRO A 125 18.61 -7.65 -20.22
N SER A 126 19.08 -8.72 -20.86
CA SER A 126 18.95 -10.12 -20.44
C SER A 126 19.45 -10.35 -19.00
N GLY A 127 18.59 -10.88 -18.11
CA GLY A 127 19.01 -11.23 -16.74
C GLY A 127 17.90 -11.38 -15.70
N TYR A 128 16.64 -11.08 -16.02
CA TYR A 128 15.53 -11.22 -15.08
C TYR A 128 15.01 -12.66 -15.00
N PRO A 129 14.75 -13.20 -13.79
CA PRO A 129 14.21 -14.55 -13.62
C PRO A 129 12.80 -14.66 -14.22
N MET A 130 12.66 -15.51 -15.24
CA MET A 130 11.43 -15.86 -15.98
C MET A 130 10.41 -16.65 -15.14
N ASN A 131 10.20 -16.33 -13.86
CA ASN A 131 9.35 -17.18 -13.01
C ASN A 131 7.85 -16.87 -13.15
N PHE A 132 7.48 -15.92 -14.02
CA PHE A 132 6.11 -15.42 -14.21
C PHE A 132 5.61 -15.51 -15.66
N GLN A 133 6.33 -16.23 -16.54
CA GLN A 133 6.12 -16.17 -17.99
C GLN A 133 5.02 -17.05 -18.56
N GLU A 134 4.43 -17.98 -17.81
CA GLU A 134 3.50 -18.94 -18.43
C GLU A 134 2.05 -18.44 -18.63
N GLU A 135 1.65 -17.29 -18.06
CA GLU A 135 0.25 -16.79 -18.18
C GLU A 135 0.09 -15.37 -18.73
N LEU A 136 1.17 -14.60 -18.93
CA LEU A 136 1.08 -13.22 -19.37
C LEU A 136 1.17 -13.15 -20.90
N LEU A 137 0.04 -13.34 -21.57
CA LEU A 137 -0.10 -12.86 -22.95
C LEU A 137 0.21 -11.34 -22.95
N PRO A 138 0.99 -10.83 -23.92
CA PRO A 138 1.29 -9.41 -24.02
C PRO A 138 0.01 -8.63 -24.36
N LEU A 139 -0.76 -8.26 -23.34
CA LEU A 139 -1.97 -7.44 -23.49
C LEU A 139 -1.67 -6.01 -23.96
N SER A 140 -0.39 -5.65 -24.03
CA SER A 140 0.07 -4.48 -24.78
C SER A 140 -0.23 -4.57 -26.28
N GLU A 141 -0.46 -5.78 -26.81
CA GLU A 141 -0.88 -6.02 -28.20
C GLU A 141 -2.42 -6.00 -28.37
N ASP A 142 -3.19 -5.99 -27.27
CA ASP A 142 -4.63 -5.77 -27.31
C ASP A 142 -4.91 -4.26 -27.39
N GLU A 143 -5.29 -3.79 -28.58
CA GLU A 143 -5.61 -2.38 -28.84
C GLU A 143 -6.73 -1.84 -27.92
N GLU A 144 -7.71 -2.66 -27.55
CA GLU A 144 -8.81 -2.23 -26.68
C GLU A 144 -8.30 -2.03 -25.25
N TRP A 145 -7.47 -2.95 -24.76
CA TRP A 145 -6.81 -2.84 -23.46
C TRP A 145 -5.89 -1.62 -23.40
N ALA A 146 -5.03 -1.43 -24.42
CA ALA A 146 -4.13 -0.29 -24.52
C ALA A 146 -4.90 1.04 -24.48
N ARG A 147 -5.99 1.14 -25.25
CA ARG A 147 -6.86 2.33 -25.29
C ARG A 147 -7.53 2.61 -23.94
N LYS A 148 -8.07 1.57 -23.28
CA LYS A 148 -8.67 1.71 -21.93
C LYS A 148 -7.65 2.20 -20.91
N THR A 149 -6.44 1.64 -20.98
CA THR A 149 -5.35 1.94 -20.06
C THR A 149 -4.87 3.38 -20.24
N LEU A 150 -4.63 3.81 -21.48
CA LEU A 150 -4.26 5.19 -21.79
C LEU A 150 -5.35 6.20 -21.35
N LYS A 151 -6.62 5.89 -21.63
CA LYS A 151 -7.74 6.72 -21.18
C LYS A 151 -7.72 6.89 -19.66
N LEU A 152 -7.54 5.79 -18.92
CA LEU A 152 -7.47 5.82 -17.46
C LEU A 152 -6.26 6.61 -16.95
N GLN A 153 -5.09 6.53 -17.60
CA GLN A 153 -3.93 7.34 -17.24
C GLN A 153 -4.22 8.84 -17.38
N ILE A 154 -4.82 9.26 -18.51
CA ILE A 154 -5.15 10.66 -18.76
C ILE A 154 -6.19 11.15 -17.74
N GLU A 155 -7.21 10.34 -17.44
CA GLU A 155 -8.24 10.68 -16.45
C GLU A 155 -7.66 10.85 -15.04
N LEU A 156 -6.68 10.02 -14.64
CA LEU A 156 -6.11 10.06 -13.28
C LEU A 156 -4.95 11.05 -13.12
N VAL A 157 -4.13 11.25 -14.15
CA VAL A 157 -2.96 12.15 -14.06
C VAL A 157 -3.30 13.56 -14.56
N GLY A 158 -4.33 13.69 -15.39
CA GLY A 158 -4.81 14.97 -15.89
C GLY A 158 -3.74 15.74 -16.67
N ASN A 159 -3.59 17.02 -16.34
CA ASN A 159 -2.64 17.93 -17.00
C ASN A 159 -1.17 17.52 -16.82
N ARG A 160 -0.84 16.73 -15.79
CA ARG A 160 0.52 16.27 -15.50
C ARG A 160 0.95 15.06 -16.32
N PHE A 161 0.09 14.53 -17.19
CA PHE A 161 0.38 13.30 -17.94
C PHE A 161 1.72 13.38 -18.70
N LYS A 162 2.09 14.56 -19.20
CA LYS A 162 3.36 14.80 -19.92
C LYS A 162 4.58 14.97 -19.00
N GLU A 163 4.37 15.24 -17.72
CA GLU A 163 5.44 15.44 -16.73
C GLU A 163 5.89 14.11 -16.11
N VAL A 164 5.02 13.10 -16.12
CA VAL A 164 5.31 11.78 -15.57
C VAL A 164 6.25 11.00 -16.50
N LYS A 165 7.42 10.65 -15.98
CA LYS A 165 8.46 9.88 -16.68
C LYS A 165 8.48 8.42 -16.27
N GLN A 166 8.07 8.12 -15.04
CA GLN A 166 8.05 6.77 -14.50
C GLN A 166 7.04 6.65 -13.36
N HIS A 167 6.69 5.41 -13.02
CA HIS A 167 5.80 5.09 -11.91
C HIS A 167 6.44 4.08 -10.95
N VAL A 168 6.25 4.30 -9.66
CA VAL A 168 6.64 3.35 -8.60
C VAL A 168 5.49 3.17 -7.62
N VAL A 169 5.48 2.01 -6.96
CA VAL A 169 4.50 1.67 -5.93
C VAL A 169 5.22 1.52 -4.60
N VAL A 170 4.81 2.30 -3.61
CA VAL A 170 5.21 2.10 -2.22
C VAL A 170 4.27 1.07 -1.61
N GLY A 171 4.79 -0.16 -1.50
CA GLY A 171 4.16 -1.29 -0.85
C GLY A 171 4.47 -1.29 0.65
N PHE A 172 3.48 -1.54 1.49
CA PHE A 172 3.73 -1.74 2.92
C PHE A 172 2.98 -2.94 3.49
N LYS A 173 3.62 -3.60 4.47
CA LYS A 173 3.08 -4.77 5.16
C LYS A 173 2.77 -4.44 6.60
N ILE A 174 1.56 -4.79 7.02
CA ILE A 174 1.11 -4.64 8.41
C ILE A 174 1.18 -6.01 9.09
N GLN A 175 1.82 -6.08 10.26
CA GLN A 175 1.80 -7.25 11.15
C GLN A 175 1.49 -6.79 12.57
N HIS A 176 0.61 -7.49 13.28
CA HIS A 176 0.23 -7.14 14.66
C HIS A 176 -0.14 -5.65 14.85
N ASN A 177 -0.83 -5.05 13.86
CA ASN A 177 -1.19 -3.63 13.78
C ASN A 177 -0.05 -2.62 13.58
N THR A 178 1.20 -3.04 13.39
CA THR A 178 2.33 -2.15 13.10
C THR A 178 2.83 -2.36 11.67
N ILE A 179 3.51 -1.34 11.12
CA ILE A 179 4.24 -1.49 9.86
C ILE A 179 5.44 -2.41 10.12
N ALA A 180 5.51 -3.50 9.38
CA ALA A 180 6.58 -4.50 9.48
C ALA A 180 7.60 -4.39 8.33
N LYS A 181 7.17 -3.86 7.18
CA LYS A 181 7.99 -3.74 5.98
C LYS A 181 7.45 -2.61 5.11
N VAL A 182 8.34 -1.83 4.52
CA VAL A 182 8.02 -0.85 3.47
C VAL A 182 8.96 -1.08 2.31
N THR A 183 8.42 -1.23 1.10
CA THR A 183 9.19 -1.40 -0.13
C THR A 183 8.72 -0.42 -1.19
N CYS A 184 9.63 -0.01 -2.05
CA CYS A 184 9.31 0.74 -3.25
C CYS A 184 9.63 -0.11 -4.46
N THR A 185 8.60 -0.44 -5.22
CA THR A 185 8.68 -1.40 -6.32
C THR A 185 8.33 -0.71 -7.64
N LYS A 186 9.20 -0.87 -8.63
CA LYS A 186 8.95 -0.45 -10.01
C LYS A 186 8.48 -1.66 -10.83
N TYR A 187 7.35 -1.51 -11.52
CA TYR A 187 6.79 -2.57 -12.37
C TYR A 187 6.88 -2.20 -13.84
N SER A 188 7.00 -3.20 -14.72
CA SER A 188 6.86 -3.04 -16.17
C SER A 188 5.39 -2.84 -16.55
N GLN A 189 5.14 -2.55 -17.83
CA GLN A 189 3.79 -2.48 -18.39
C GLN A 189 3.00 -3.78 -18.15
N GLU A 190 3.69 -4.91 -18.20
CA GLU A 190 3.15 -6.26 -17.96
C GLU A 190 3.14 -6.65 -16.48
N MET A 191 3.30 -5.68 -15.57
CA MET A 191 3.32 -5.89 -14.12
C MET A 191 4.43 -6.83 -13.63
N LEU A 192 5.53 -6.92 -14.37
CA LEU A 192 6.74 -7.63 -13.94
C LEU A 192 7.63 -6.70 -13.11
N LYS A 193 8.20 -7.20 -12.01
CA LYS A 193 9.06 -6.40 -11.12
C LYS A 193 10.37 -6.03 -11.82
N LEU A 194 10.59 -4.74 -12.04
CA LEU A 194 11.79 -4.16 -12.70
C LEU A 194 12.86 -3.66 -11.73
N ALA A 195 12.45 -3.28 -10.52
CA ALA A 195 13.34 -2.89 -9.43
C ALA A 195 12.55 -2.93 -8.12
N GLU A 196 13.26 -3.15 -7.01
CA GLU A 196 12.72 -3.06 -5.66
C GLU A 196 13.77 -2.43 -4.75
N GLU A 197 13.32 -1.49 -3.94
CA GLU A 197 14.09 -0.92 -2.84
C GLU A 197 13.39 -1.26 -1.52
N ASP A 198 14.16 -1.66 -0.53
CA ASP A 198 13.66 -1.85 0.84
C ASP A 198 13.88 -0.56 1.63
N TRP A 199 12.80 -0.03 2.22
CA TRP A 199 12.80 1.17 3.05
C TRP A 199 12.53 0.82 4.52
N SER A 200 12.54 -0.47 4.87
CA SER A 200 12.24 -0.94 6.23
C SER A 200 13.28 -0.47 7.26
N GLU A 201 14.47 -0.08 6.83
CA GLU A 201 15.48 0.56 7.69
C GLU A 201 14.99 1.86 8.33
N PHE A 202 14.04 2.57 7.70
CA PHE A 202 13.49 3.82 8.20
C PHE A 202 12.36 3.64 9.24
N ILE A 203 11.86 2.41 9.46
CA ILE A 203 10.75 2.14 10.40
C ILE A 203 11.14 2.48 11.84
N ASN A 204 12.42 2.37 12.19
CA ASN A 204 12.95 2.55 13.54
C ASN A 204 13.88 3.76 13.66
N LEU A 205 13.72 4.81 12.87
CA LEU A 205 14.62 5.97 12.95
C LEU A 205 14.62 6.52 14.39
N PRO A 206 15.74 6.39 15.15
CA PRO A 206 15.90 7.19 16.34
C PRO A 206 16.00 8.63 15.84
N TYR A 207 15.13 9.49 16.36
CA TYR A 207 15.20 10.93 16.14
C TYR A 207 16.66 11.39 16.23
N LEU A 208 17.24 11.84 15.11
CA LEU A 208 18.52 12.53 15.16
C LEU A 208 18.22 13.91 15.74
N ASP A 209 18.25 13.97 17.07
CA ASP A 209 18.29 15.23 17.79
C ASP A 209 19.64 15.88 17.45
N GLU A 210 19.66 16.79 16.46
CA GLU A 210 20.83 17.62 16.16
C GLU A 210 21.17 18.59 17.32
N SER A 211 20.51 18.46 18.49
CA SER A 211 20.69 19.32 19.64
C SER A 211 21.25 18.65 20.90
N VAL A 212 22.14 17.64 20.81
CA VAL A 212 22.93 17.27 22.01
C VAL A 212 24.41 17.09 21.69
N GLY A 213 25.13 18.21 21.73
CA GLY A 213 26.54 18.21 22.06
C GLY A 213 26.75 17.62 23.46
N ASN A 214 27.41 16.47 23.50
CA ASN A 214 28.38 16.07 24.51
C ASN A 214 27.89 15.88 25.97
N THR A 215 27.69 14.63 26.38
CA THR A 215 28.54 13.86 27.34
C THR A 215 27.75 12.71 27.95
N GLY A 216 28.43 11.57 28.11
CA GLY A 216 27.81 10.26 28.29
C GLY A 216 27.03 10.05 29.59
N ASN A 217 26.13 9.08 29.52
CA ASN A 217 26.00 8.01 30.50
C ASN A 217 25.14 6.89 29.92
N LEU A 218 25.70 5.67 29.88
CA LEU A 218 24.96 4.43 29.66
C LEU A 218 24.01 4.24 30.84
N ILE A 219 22.71 4.39 30.62
CA ILE A 219 21.69 3.88 31.56
C ILE A 219 21.08 2.63 30.93
N THR A 220 21.52 1.47 31.43
CA THR A 220 20.92 0.17 31.20
C THR A 220 19.47 0.19 31.73
N LEU A 221 18.48 0.21 30.84
CA LEU A 221 17.09 0.00 31.21
C LEU A 221 16.88 -1.47 31.56
N LYS A 222 16.74 -1.76 32.86
CA LYS A 222 16.24 -3.04 33.38
C LYS A 222 14.83 -3.27 32.85
N GLN A 223 14.58 -4.46 32.29
CA GLN A 223 13.23 -4.89 31.93
C GLN A 223 12.34 -5.02 33.17
N PRO A 224 11.07 -4.57 33.13
CA PRO A 224 10.10 -4.88 34.17
C PRO A 224 9.67 -6.35 34.05
N THR A 225 9.78 -7.08 35.16
CA THR A 225 9.26 -8.44 35.30
C THR A 225 7.73 -8.47 35.22
N PRO A 226 7.12 -9.50 34.62
CA PRO A 226 5.67 -9.61 34.49
C PRO A 226 5.00 -9.93 35.85
N PRO A 227 3.80 -9.40 36.14
CA PRO A 227 3.08 -9.73 37.36
C PRO A 227 2.54 -11.17 37.32
N THR A 228 2.69 -11.87 38.45
CA THR A 228 2.21 -13.23 38.69
C THR A 228 0.67 -13.30 38.64
N PRO A 229 0.05 -14.30 37.98
CA PRO A 229 -1.40 -14.47 38.01
C PRO A 229 -1.88 -15.05 39.35
N PRO A 230 -3.03 -14.62 39.88
CA PRO A 230 -3.60 -15.24 41.08
C PRO A 230 -4.09 -16.65 40.79
N ALA A 231 -3.79 -17.55 41.73
CA ALA A 231 -4.19 -18.94 41.73
C ALA A 231 -5.71 -19.12 41.89
N ASN A 232 -6.23 -20.14 41.21
CA ASN A 232 -7.53 -20.79 41.42
C ASN A 232 -8.81 -20.04 40.99
N VAL A 233 -9.27 -20.31 39.76
CA VAL A 233 -10.60 -20.90 39.56
C VAL A 233 -10.49 -21.95 38.45
N ALA A 234 -10.54 -23.22 38.86
CA ALA A 234 -10.66 -24.35 37.96
C ALA A 234 -12.11 -24.55 37.49
N SER A 235 -12.23 -25.19 36.32
CA SER A 235 -13.37 -25.94 35.78
C SER A 235 -14.53 -25.16 35.15
N LEU A 236 -14.62 -25.26 33.82
CA LEU A 236 -15.72 -25.93 33.12
C LEU A 236 -15.39 -26.05 31.61
N SER A 237 -14.81 -27.19 31.26
CA SER A 237 -14.75 -27.63 29.86
C SER A 237 -16.05 -28.35 29.47
N LYS A 238 -16.44 -28.19 28.21
CA LYS A 238 -17.36 -29.02 27.40
C LYS A 238 -18.87 -28.82 27.61
N LYS A 239 -19.51 -28.23 26.59
CA LYS A 239 -20.50 -28.92 25.73
C LYS A 239 -20.96 -28.04 24.56
N ASN A 240 -20.74 -28.56 23.36
CA ASN A 240 -21.55 -28.51 22.13
C ASN A 240 -22.60 -27.38 21.97
N ASN A 241 -22.57 -26.66 20.84
CA ASN A 241 -23.45 -26.99 19.71
C ASN A 241 -23.20 -26.13 18.47
N ILE A 242 -23.02 -26.85 17.36
CA ILE A 242 -23.13 -26.38 15.98
C ILE A 242 -24.59 -25.99 15.75
N ILE A 243 -24.88 -24.75 15.35
CA ILE A 243 -26.10 -24.42 14.59
C ILE A 243 -25.72 -23.57 13.38
N LYS A 244 -25.81 -24.22 12.22
CA LYS A 244 -25.82 -23.62 10.88
C LYS A 244 -27.07 -22.76 10.72
N LEU A 245 -26.92 -21.51 10.27
CA LEU A 245 -28.01 -20.75 9.65
C LEU A 245 -27.58 -20.29 8.26
N ARG A 246 -27.82 -21.17 7.27
CA ARG A 246 -28.01 -20.82 5.86
C ARG A 246 -29.41 -20.21 5.74
N LYS A 247 -29.53 -18.92 5.42
CA LYS A 247 -30.79 -18.37 4.89
C LYS A 247 -30.76 -18.44 3.36
N LYS A 248 -31.64 -19.31 2.85
CA LYS A 248 -32.15 -19.37 1.48
C LYS A 248 -32.62 -17.98 1.03
N TYR A 249 -32.07 -17.48 -0.08
CA TYR A 249 -32.86 -16.70 -1.03
C TYR A 249 -33.41 -17.69 -2.04
N LYS A 250 -34.72 -17.97 -1.96
CA LYS A 250 -35.45 -18.68 -3.01
C LYS A 250 -35.91 -17.63 -4.01
N SER A 251 -35.48 -17.79 -5.25
CA SER A 251 -36.15 -17.29 -6.44
C SER A 251 -37.58 -17.82 -6.48
N SER A 252 -38.52 -16.95 -6.83
CA SER A 252 -39.81 -17.32 -7.40
C SER A 252 -39.91 -16.63 -8.75
N ASN A 253 -39.53 -17.36 -9.79
CA ASN A 253 -40.27 -17.33 -11.05
C ASN A 253 -41.20 -18.54 -11.01
N SER A 254 -42.47 -18.30 -11.32
CA SER A 254 -43.34 -19.29 -11.95
C SER A 254 -44.28 -18.50 -12.85
N ASP A 255 -44.13 -18.75 -14.14
CA ASP A 255 -45.05 -18.39 -15.21
C ASP A 255 -46.41 -19.10 -15.05
N GLU A 256 -47.36 -18.67 -15.90
CA GLU A 256 -48.60 -19.33 -16.33
C GLU A 256 -49.84 -19.20 -15.42
N ASP A 257 -50.70 -18.21 -15.73
CA ASP A 257 -51.92 -18.40 -16.56
C ASP A 257 -52.29 -17.08 -17.27
#